data_AF-A0A0A1D043-F1
#
_entry.id   AF-A0A0A1D043-F1
#
_cell.length_a   1.000
_cell.length_b   1.000
_cell.length_c   1.000
_cell.angle_alpha   90.00
_cell.angle_beta   90.00
_cell.angle_gamma   90.00
#
_symmetry.space_group_name_H-M   'P 1'
#
loop_
_entity.id
_entity.type
_entity.pdbx_description
1 polymer ?
#
loop_
_entity_poly.entity_id
_entity_poly.type
_entity_poly.pdbx_seq_one_letter_code
_entity_poly.pdbx_strand_id
1 'polypeptide(L)' 'MKRSKIVLVGRRDPSELELTRVPQGTIIVVLSYEGDEFLLAMKFGAYAGLSSWLEAGPHTGVGTWR' A
#
# COMPACT_ATOMS: atom_id res chain seq x y z
N MET A 1 15.16 16.34 -3.79
CA MET A 1 13.79 15.88 -3.51
C MET A 1 13.90 14.51 -2.84
N LYS A 2 13.54 14.36 -1.56
CA LYS A 2 13.68 13.08 -0.84
C LYS A 2 12.51 12.19 -1.28
N ARG A 3 12.79 11.13 -2.06
CA ARG A 3 11.77 10.18 -2.51
C ARG A 3 11.05 9.59 -1.29
N SER A 4 9.74 9.37 -1.38
CA SER A 4 9.00 8.65 -0.34
C SER A 4 9.73 7.33 -0.04
N LYS A 5 9.90 7.01 1.25
CA LYS A 5 10.54 5.75 1.66
C LYS A 5 9.64 4.53 1.43
N ILE A 6 8.36 4.75 1.11
CA ILE A 6 7.39 3.70 0.80
C ILE A 6 7.39 3.47 -0.71
N VAL A 7 7.53 2.22 -1.13
CA VAL A 7 7.51 1.77 -2.52
C VAL A 7 6.36 0.78 -2.71
N LEU A 8 5.55 1.01 -3.74
CA LEU A 8 4.59 0.02 -4.23
C LEU A 8 5.34 -1.04 -5.05
N VAL A 9 5.41 -2.25 -4.53
CA VAL A 9 6.07 -3.37 -5.21
C VAL A 9 5.09 -4.06 -6.15
N GLY A 10 3.85 -4.23 -5.72
CA GLY A 10 2.81 -4.85 -6.53
C GLY A 10 1.52 -5.12 -5.77
N ARG A 11 0.64 -5.91 -6.38
CA ARG A 11 -0.61 -6.38 -5.77
C ARG A 11 -0.96 -7.77 -6.25
N ARG A 12 -1.79 -8.46 -5.48
CA ARG A 12 -2.40 -9.74 -5.84
C ARG A 12 -3.74 -9.91 -5.14
N ASP A 13 -4.50 -10.91 -5.58
CA ASP A 13 -5.65 -11.39 -4.84
C ASP A 13 -5.22 -12.09 -3.53
N PRO A 14 -6.09 -12.11 -2.50
CA PRO A 14 -5.84 -12.89 -1.30
C PRO A 14 -5.75 -14.38 -1.62
N SER A 15 -4.83 -15.08 -0.97
CA SER A 15 -4.78 -16.55 -0.98
C SER A 15 -5.92 -17.14 -0.16
N GLU A 16 -6.20 -18.44 -0.33
CA GLU A 16 -7.24 -19.15 0.41
C GLU A 16 -7.11 -19.00 1.94
N LEU A 17 -5.88 -19.05 2.46
CA LEU A 17 -5.61 -18.88 3.88
C LEU A 17 -5.91 -17.45 4.36
N GLU A 18 -5.69 -16.46 3.50
CA GLU A 18 -5.93 -15.05 3.80
C GLU A 18 -7.39 -14.65 3.69
N LEU A 19 -8.19 -15.33 2.86
CA LEU A 19 -9.63 -15.05 2.70
C LEU A 19 -10.41 -15.10 4.03
N THR A 20 -9.94 -15.91 4.98
CA THR A 20 -10.52 -16.00 6.33
C THR A 20 -10.10 -14.87 7.27
N ARG A 21 -9.11 -14.07 6.88
CA ARG A 21 -8.45 -13.06 7.71
C ARG A 21 -8.63 -11.64 7.18
N VAL A 22 -9.07 -11.49 5.94
CA VAL A 22 -9.27 -10.19 5.29
C VAL A 22 -10.73 -10.01 4.90
N PRO A 23 -11.25 -8.76 4.90
CA PRO A 23 -12.59 -8.51 4.41
C PRO A 23 -12.76 -8.95 2.94
N GLN A 24 -13.97 -9.37 2.57
CA GLN A 24 -14.27 -9.72 1.19
C GLN A 24 -14.04 -8.52 0.24
N GLY A 25 -13.48 -8.79 -0.94
CA GLY A 25 -13.25 -7.78 -1.97
C GLY A 25 -12.05 -6.87 -1.70
N THR A 26 -11.18 -7.23 -0.75
CA THR A 26 -9.86 -6.59 -0.62
C THR A 26 -8.84 -7.27 -1.51
N ILE A 27 -7.89 -6.49 -2.01
CA ILE A 27 -6.65 -6.97 -2.60
C ILE A 27 -5.54 -6.95 -1.55
N ILE A 28 -4.51 -7.75 -1.77
CA ILE A 28 -3.27 -7.70 -0.97
C ILE A 28 -2.25 -6.87 -1.75
N VAL A 29 -1.81 -5.77 -1.16
CA VAL A 29 -0.80 -4.87 -1.71
C VAL A 29 0.53 -5.18 -1.06
N VAL A 30 1.56 -5.33 -1.90
CA VAL A 30 2.94 -5.52 -1.44
C VAL A 30 3.63 -4.15 -1.43
N LEU A 31 4.06 -3.74 -0.26
CA LEU A 31 4.76 -2.49 -0.02
C LEU A 31 6.16 -2.78 0.50
N SER A 32 7.13 -1.94 0.15
CA SER A 32 8.44 -1.92 0.77
C SER A 32 8.65 -0.59 1.49
N TYR A 33 9.14 -0.64 2.72
CA TYR A 33 9.56 0.53 3.49
C TYR A 33 10.94 0.26 4.10
N GLU A 34 11.90 1.13 3.81
CA GLU A 34 13.29 0.98 4.31
C GLU A 34 13.95 -0.37 3.98
N GLY A 35 13.49 -1.05 2.93
CA GLY A 35 13.97 -2.37 2.51
C GLY A 35 13.15 -3.53 3.06
N ASP A 36 12.27 -3.30 4.04
CA ASP A 36 11.39 -4.31 4.59
C ASP A 36 10.08 -4.37 3.80
N GLU A 37 9.69 -5.58 3.39
CA GLU A 37 8.42 -5.82 2.71
C GLU A 37 7.30 -6.13 3.69
N PHE A 38 6.13 -5.58 3.44
CA PHE A 38 4.92 -5.87 4.20
C PHE A 38 3.70 -5.94 3.30
N LEU A 39 2.70 -6.70 3.77
CA LEU A 39 1.46 -6.95 3.07
C LEU A 39 0.34 -6.13 3.70
N LEU A 40 -0.42 -5.43 2.87
CA LEU A 40 -1.56 -4.63 3.31
C LEU A 40 -2.81 -5.04 2.55
N ALA A 41 -3.83 -5.52 3.27
CA ALA A 41 -5.14 -5.78 2.71
C ALA A 41 -5.93 -4.46 2.60
N MET A 42 -6.40 -4.12 1.40
CA MET A 42 -7.22 -2.92 1.20
C MET A 42 -8.19 -3.07 0.04
N LYS A 43 -9.24 -2.23 0.01
CA LYS A 43 -10.12 -2.11 -1.15
C LYS A 43 -9.34 -1.53 -2.34
N PHE A 44 -9.69 -1.95 -3.55
CA PHE A 44 -9.06 -1.45 -4.77
C PHE A 44 -9.08 0.08 -4.89
N GLY A 45 -10.17 0.74 -4.49
CA GLY A 45 -10.26 2.20 -4.52
C GLY A 45 -9.23 2.90 -3.63
N ALA A 46 -8.93 2.32 -2.45
CA ALA A 46 -7.89 2.84 -1.57
C ALA A 46 -6.49 2.65 -2.17
N TYR A 47 -6.25 1.51 -2.81
CA TYR A 47 -5.01 1.25 -3.56
C TYR A 47 -4.81 2.27 -4.68
N ALA A 48 -5.85 2.56 -5.47
CA ALA A 48 -5.77 3.55 -6.54
C ALA A 48 -5.41 4.95 -5.99
N GLY A 49 -6.00 5.34 -4.86
CA GLY A 49 -5.67 6.59 -4.16
C GLY A 49 -4.22 6.61 -3.66
N LEU A 50 -3.75 5.56 -3.00
CA LEU A 50 -2.37 5.44 -2.51
C LEU A 50 -1.35 5.50 -3.66
N SER A 51 -1.61 4.78 -4.75
CA SER A 51 -0.75 4.79 -5.93
C SER A 51 -0.68 6.19 -6.54
N SER A 52 -1.81 6.86 -6.73
CA SER A 52 -1.85 8.22 -7.25
C SER A 52 -1.08 9.21 -6.36
N TRP A 53 -1.20 9.09 -5.03
CA TRP A 53 -0.49 9.94 -4.08
C TRP A 53 1.03 9.72 -4.10
N LEU A 54 1.48 8.47 -4.24
CA LEU A 54 2.91 8.16 -4.36
C LEU A 54 3.50 8.66 -5.68
N GLU A 55 2.79 8.49 -6.80
CA GLU A 55 3.21 8.98 -8.11
C GLU A 55 3.27 10.51 -8.18
N ALA A 56 2.33 11.20 -7.51
CA ALA A 56 2.36 12.66 -7.42
C ALA A 56 3.59 13.19 -6.65
N GLY A 57 4.28 12.33 -5.90
CA GLY A 57 5.41 12.70 -5.06
C GLY A 57 4.90 13.42 -3.80
N PRO A 58 4.77 12.72 -2.66
CA PRO A 58 4.19 13.33 -1.48
C PRO A 58 4.99 14.57 -1.04
N HIS A 59 4.36 15.73 -1.11
CA HIS A 59 4.87 16.96 -0.51
C HIS A 59 4.85 16.80 1.01
N THR A 60 5.92 17.21 1.69
CA THR A 60 6.19 17.05 3.13
C THR A 60 5.18 17.70 4.10
N GLY A 61 3.96 18.03 3.67
CA GLY A 61 2.95 18.75 4.44
C GLY A 61 1.68 18.00 4.82
N VAL A 62 1.45 16.76 4.35
CA VAL A 62 0.25 15.98 4.73
C VAL A 62 0.64 14.83 5.64
N GLY A 63 0.45 15.01 6.95
CA GLY A 63 0.44 13.95 7.96
C GLY A 63 1.78 13.28 8.21
N THR A 64 2.67 13.93 8.95
CA THR A 64 3.70 13.20 9.71
C THR A 64 3.00 12.31 10.73
N TRP A 65 2.73 11.05 10.35
CA TRP A 65 2.40 10.01 11.32
C TRP A 65 3.68 9.74 12.11
N ARG A 66 3.66 10.13 13.38
CA ARG A 66 4.64 9.76 14.40
C ARG A 66 4.16 8.49 15.10
#